data_AF-A0A7Y8GT93-F1
#
_entry.id   AF-A0A7Y8GT93-F1
#
_cell.length_a   1.000
_cell.length_b   1.000
_cell.length_c   1.000
_cell.angle_alpha   90.00
_cell.angle_beta   90.00
_cell.angle_gamma   90.00
#
_symmetry.space_group_name_H-M   'P 1'
#
loop_
_entity.id
_entity.type
_entity.pdbx_description
1 polymer ?
#
loop_
_entity_poly.entity_id
_entity_poly.type
_entity_poly.pdbx_seq_one_letter_code
_entity_poly.pdbx_strand_id
1 'polypeptide(L)'
;MSPRAPQFFDADLLNKREAGDFWRRCMKVIDVANKHKQTPGTLHVKHMHAELVTLYDNRGRLVRFWLRTVVGNRLLIVGNRDGLLPLDVEPVHVR
;
A
#
# COMPACT_ATOMS: atom_id res chain seq x y z
N MET A 1 7.79 9.37 27.54
CA MET A 1 7.11 9.75 26.28
C MET A 1 6.12 8.64 25.96
N SER A 2 4.83 8.94 25.83
CA SER A 2 3.86 7.92 25.39
C SER A 2 4.16 7.50 23.95
N PRO A 3 4.09 6.21 23.61
CA PRO A 3 4.28 5.78 22.22
C PRO A 3 3.23 6.47 21.35
N ARG A 4 3.67 7.12 20.27
CA ARG A 4 2.75 7.67 19.26
C ARG A 4 1.90 6.51 18.73
N ALA A 5 0.60 6.73 18.60
CA ALA A 5 -0.28 5.76 17.98
C ALA A 5 0.23 5.44 16.55
N PRO A 6 0.16 4.18 16.11
CA PRO A 6 0.67 3.80 14.80
C PRO A 6 -0.01 4.60 13.69
N GLN A 7 0.80 5.19 12.80
CA GLN A 7 0.31 5.91 11.64
C GLN A 7 0.09 4.93 10.49
N PHE A 8 -1.11 4.90 9.90
CA PHE A 8 -1.48 3.94 8.84
C PHE A 8 -1.45 4.53 7.43
N PHE A 9 -1.39 5.86 7.33
CA PHE A 9 -1.38 6.58 6.06
C PHE A 9 -0.68 7.93 6.20
N ASP A 10 -0.22 8.49 5.08
CA ASP A 10 0.36 9.83 5.03
C ASP A 10 -0.74 10.88 5.29
N ALA A 11 -0.73 11.48 6.48
CA ALA A 11 -1.79 12.36 6.96
C ALA A 11 -1.80 13.74 6.27
N ASP A 12 -0.70 14.15 5.64
CA ASP A 12 -0.66 15.39 4.86
C ASP A 12 -1.38 15.21 3.51
N LEU A 13 -1.40 13.98 3.01
CA LEU A 13 -1.89 13.67 1.67
C LEU A 13 -3.25 12.99 1.68
N LEU A 14 -3.57 12.24 2.73
CA LEU A 14 -4.79 11.45 2.84
C LEU A 14 -5.45 11.67 4.20
N ASN A 15 -6.78 11.62 4.22
CA ASN A 15 -7.55 11.37 5.43
C ASN A 15 -7.91 9.87 5.56
N LYS A 16 -8.48 9.48 6.70
CA LYS A 16 -8.85 8.08 6.99
C LYS A 16 -9.78 7.46 5.94
N ARG A 17 -10.75 8.23 5.43
CA ARG A 17 -11.68 7.75 4.40
C ARG A 17 -10.94 7.53 3.09
N GLU A 18 -10.13 8.49 2.66
CA GLU A 18 -9.33 8.39 1.43
C GLU A 18 -8.34 7.23 1.51
N ALA A 19 -7.69 7.00 2.65
CA ALA A 19 -6.79 5.86 2.85
C ALA A 19 -7.53 4.52 2.67
N GLY A 20 -8.74 4.39 3.22
CA GLY A 20 -9.58 3.20 3.01
C GLY A 20 -10.01 3.03 1.54
N ASP A 21 -10.31 4.11 0.84
CA ASP A 21 -10.64 4.10 -0.58
C ASP A 21 -9.43 3.68 -1.44
N PHE A 22 -8.24 4.18 -1.10
CA PHE A 22 -7.00 3.76 -1.75
C PHE A 22 -6.66 2.29 -1.50
N TRP A 23 -6.85 1.80 -0.27
CA TRP A 23 -6.67 0.37 0.01
C TRP A 23 -7.57 -0.49 -0.90
N ARG A 24 -8.87 -0.17 -1.00
CA ARG A 24 -9.80 -0.89 -1.89
C ARG A 24 -9.38 -0.83 -3.36
N ARG A 25 -8.95 0.35 -3.83
CA ARG A 25 -8.46 0.53 -5.21
C ARG A 25 -7.19 -0.28 -5.48
N CYS A 26 -6.23 -0.29 -4.55
CA CYS A 26 -5.02 -1.10 -4.65
C CYS A 26 -5.37 -2.58 -4.74
N MET A 27 -6.22 -3.09 -3.85
CA MET A 27 -6.65 -4.49 -3.88
C MET A 27 -7.31 -4.89 -5.21
N LYS A 28 -8.13 -4.01 -5.80
CA LYS A 28 -8.71 -4.23 -7.12
C LYS A 28 -7.65 -4.30 -8.23
N VAL A 29 -6.68 -3.39 -8.23
CA VAL A 29 -5.59 -3.39 -9.21
C VAL A 29 -4.72 -4.65 -9.06
N ILE A 30 -4.43 -5.05 -7.84
CA ILE A 30 -3.65 -6.26 -7.55
C ILE A 30 -4.37 -7.51 -8.05
N ASP A 31 -5.67 -7.63 -7.81
CA ASP A 31 -6.47 -8.76 -8.27
C ASP A 31 -6.48 -8.86 -9.81
N VAL A 32 -6.67 -7.73 -10.50
CA VAL A 32 -6.61 -7.65 -11.96
C VAL A 32 -5.21 -8.02 -12.47
N ALA A 33 -4.15 -7.43 -11.91
CA ALA A 33 -2.77 -7.69 -12.29
C ALA A 33 -2.41 -9.17 -12.12
N ASN A 34 -2.84 -9.79 -11.02
CA ASN A 34 -2.62 -11.22 -10.77
C ASN A 34 -3.36 -12.10 -11.79
N LYS A 35 -4.62 -11.77 -12.13
CA LYS A 35 -5.40 -12.49 -13.15
C LYS A 35 -4.74 -12.44 -14.53
N HIS A 36 -4.10 -11.32 -14.87
CA HIS A 36 -3.43 -11.13 -16.17
C HIS A 36 -1.93 -11.43 -16.15
N LYS A 37 -1.37 -11.92 -15.02
CA LYS A 37 0.07 -12.13 -14.84
C LYS A 37 0.92 -10.90 -15.17
N GLN A 38 0.43 -9.72 -14.78
CA GLN A 38 1.08 -8.43 -14.98
C GLN A 38 1.53 -7.83 -13.64
N THR A 39 2.48 -6.91 -13.70
CA THR A 39 2.85 -6.10 -12.52
C THR A 39 1.75 -5.07 -12.24
N PRO A 40 1.39 -4.85 -10.97
CA PRO A 40 0.51 -3.75 -10.60
C PRO A 40 1.13 -2.42 -11.06
N GLY A 41 0.34 -1.62 -11.78
CA GLY A 41 0.79 -0.37 -12.38
C GLY A 41 0.71 0.84 -11.43
N THR A 42 0.77 2.04 -12.01
CA THR A 42 0.63 3.29 -11.27
C THR A 42 -0.83 3.65 -11.02
N LEU A 43 -1.11 4.25 -9.86
CA LEU A 43 -2.38 4.87 -9.49
C LEU A 43 -2.21 6.39 -9.39
N HIS A 44 -3.30 7.14 -9.62
CA HIS A 44 -3.33 8.58 -9.32
C HIS A 44 -3.85 8.84 -7.91
N VAL A 45 -3.10 9.68 -7.18
CA VAL A 45 -3.42 10.19 -5.85
C VAL A 45 -3.47 11.72 -5.94
N LYS A 46 -4.68 12.28 -5.89
CA LYS A 46 -4.93 13.69 -6.22
C LYS A 46 -4.32 14.01 -7.61
N HIS A 47 -3.33 14.90 -7.67
CA HIS A 47 -2.63 15.28 -8.90
C HIS A 47 -1.29 14.54 -9.10
N MET A 48 -0.98 13.54 -8.27
CA MET A 48 0.30 12.84 -8.28
C MET A 48 0.18 11.42 -8.80
N HIS A 49 1.22 10.95 -9.48
CA HIS A 49 1.40 9.53 -9.78
C HIS A 49 1.96 8.82 -8.55
N ALA A 50 1.39 7.66 -8.24
CA ALA A 50 1.85 6.77 -7.21
C ALA A 50 2.06 5.36 -7.77
N GLU A 51 3.16 4.72 -7.40
CA GLU A 51 3.50 3.37 -7.77
C GLU A 51 2.96 2.39 -6.73
N LEU A 52 2.30 1.33 -7.20
CA LEU A 52 1.83 0.23 -6.37
C LEU A 52 2.81 -0.94 -6.46
N VAL A 53 3.47 -1.24 -5.36
CA VAL A 53 4.42 -2.36 -5.27
C VAL A 53 3.80 -3.46 -4.42
N THR A 54 4.03 -4.71 -4.81
CA THR A 54 3.46 -5.90 -4.15
C THR A 54 4.55 -6.90 -3.78
N LEU A 55 4.37 -7.54 -2.63
CA LEU A 55 5.20 -8.64 -2.13
C LEU A 55 4.32 -9.89 -2.01
N TYR A 56 4.78 -10.97 -2.62
CA TYR A 56 4.13 -12.29 -2.56
C TYR A 56 5.03 -13.29 -1.86
N ASP A 57 4.43 -14.28 -1.20
CA ASP A 57 5.15 -15.44 -0.68
C ASP A 57 5.47 -16.45 -1.79
N ASN A 58 6.20 -17.51 -1.44
CA ASN A 58 6.54 -18.60 -2.36
C ASN A 58 5.33 -19.41 -2.87
N ARG A 59 4.14 -19.20 -2.30
CA ARG A 59 2.87 -19.79 -2.75
C ARG A 59 2.07 -18.81 -3.62
N GLY A 60 2.62 -17.65 -3.96
CA GLY A 60 1.95 -16.61 -4.74
C GLY A 60 0.86 -15.86 -3.97
N ARG A 61 0.82 -15.95 -2.64
CA ARG A 61 -0.15 -15.20 -1.82
C ARG A 61 0.39 -13.81 -1.53
N LEU A 62 -0.48 -12.80 -1.66
CA LEU A 62 -0.12 -11.42 -1.33
C LEU A 62 0.19 -11.32 0.16
N VAL A 63 1.44 -11.01 0.49
CA VAL A 63 1.90 -10.78 1.87
C VAL A 63 1.65 -9.32 2.25
N ARG A 64 2.05 -8.40 1.37
CA ARG A 64 2.00 -6.96 1.62
C ARG A 64 2.01 -6.19 0.31
N PHE A 65 1.50 -4.97 0.32
CA PHE A 65 1.70 -3.99 -0.72
C PHE A 65 2.00 -2.62 -0.11
N TRP A 66 2.59 -1.74 -0.91
CA TRP A 66 2.75 -0.33 -0.59
C TRP A 66 2.43 0.54 -1.79
N LEU A 67 1.77 1.65 -1.52
CA LEU A 67 1.52 2.70 -2.49
C LEU A 67 2.41 3.90 -2.15
N ARG A 68 3.28 4.30 -3.07
CA ARG A 68 4.21 5.42 -2.86
C ARG A 68 4.12 6.43 -3.98
N THR A 69 4.23 7.73 -3.70
CA THR A 69 4.31 8.74 -4.77
C THR A 69 5.60 8.54 -5.58
N VAL A 70 5.53 8.73 -6.89
CA VAL A 70 6.72 8.66 -7.76
C VAL A 70 7.62 9.86 -7.48
N VAL A 71 7.04 11.05 -7.44
CA VAL A 71 7.75 12.29 -7.07
C VAL A 71 7.77 12.42 -5.56
N GLY A 72 8.96 12.65 -4.99
CA GLY A 72 9.15 12.79 -3.54
C GLY A 72 9.16 11.47 -2.75
N ASN A 73 8.89 10.33 -3.38
CA ASN A 73 8.96 8.99 -2.79
C ASN A 73 8.24 8.86 -1.43
N ARG A 74 7.07 9.51 -1.29
CA ARG A 74 6.29 9.49 -0.05
C ARG A 74 5.45 8.21 0.01
N LEU A 75 5.58 7.48 1.12
CA LEU A 75 4.80 6.29 1.37
C LEU A 75 3.39 6.68 1.82
N LEU A 76 2.38 6.38 1.01
CA LEU A 76 1.01 6.81 1.23
C LEU A 76 0.24 5.86 2.12
N ILE A 77 0.28 4.57 1.79
CA ILE A 77 -0.33 3.48 2.54
C ILE A 77 0.50 2.21 2.42
N VAL A 78 0.47 1.40 3.47
CA VAL A 78 0.90 -0.01 3.45
C VAL A 78 -0.35 -0.85 3.74
N GLY A 79 -0.46 -1.99 3.10
CA GLY A 79 -1.62 -2.86 3.33
C GLY A 79 -1.38 -4.31 2.93
N ASN A 80 -2.38 -5.13 3.24
CA ASN A 80 -2.49 -6.50 2.78
C ASN A 80 -3.97 -6.82 2.48
N ARG A 81 -4.30 -8.11 2.38
CA ARG A 81 -5.68 -8.55 2.15
C ARG A 81 -6.63 -8.23 3.30
N ASP A 82 -6.11 -8.04 4.51
CA ASP A 82 -6.91 -7.83 5.73
C ASP A 82 -7.16 -6.35 6.03
N GLY A 83 -6.35 -5.45 5.47
CA GLY A 83 -6.55 -4.01 5.63
C GLY A 83 -5.28 -3.19 5.47
N LEU A 84 -5.34 -1.98 6.01
CA LEU A 84 -4.19 -1.09 6.16
C LEU A 84 -3.28 -1.60 7.28
N LEU A 85 -1.98 -1.51 7.05
CA LEU A 85 -0.92 -1.77 8.02
C LEU A 85 -0.29 -0.43 8.43
N PRO A 86 0.37 -0.35 9.59
CA PRO A 86 1.13 0.86 9.95
C PRO A 86 2.19 1.18 8.88
N LEU A 87 2.55 2.46 8.74
CA LEU A 87 3.63 2.91 7.87
C LEU A 87 5.00 2.58 8.47
N ASP A 88 5.08 2.54 9.79
CA ASP A 88 6.30 2.39 10.58
C ASP A 88 6.77 0.93 10.72
N VAL A 89 6.34 0.04 9.81
CA VAL A 89 6.47 -1.41 10.04
C VAL A 89 7.89 -1.89 9.75
N GLU A 90 8.46 -2.51 10.79
CA GLU A 90 9.71 -3.26 10.81
C GLU A 90 9.84 -4.29 9.65
N PRO A 91 11.08 -4.71 9.30
CA PRO A 91 11.34 -5.65 8.22
C PRO A 91 10.48 -6.91 8.28
N VAL A 92 10.00 -7.35 7.11
CA VAL A 92 9.28 -8.63 6.97
C VAL A 92 10.27 -9.77 7.14
N HIS A 93 10.27 -10.41 8.31
CA HIS A 93 11.00 -11.65 8.52
C HIS A 93 10.21 -12.80 7.87
N VAL A 94 10.59 -13.17 6.65
CA VAL A 94 10.06 -14.37 5.99
C VAL A 94 10.74 -15.57 6.66
N ARG A 95 9.97 -16.40 7.37
CA ARG A 95 10.44 -17.69 7.90
C ARG A 95 10.29 -18.77 6.85
#